data_AF-A0A382M8Z7-F1
#
_entry.id   AF-A0A382M8Z7-F1
#
_cell.length_a   1.000
_cell.length_b   1.000
_cell.length_c   1.000
_cell.angle_alpha   90.00
_cell.angle_beta   90.00
_cell.angle_gamma   90.00
#
_symmetry.space_group_name_H-M   'P 1'
#
loop_
_entity.id
_entity.type
_entity.pdbx_description
1 polymer ?
#
loop_
_entity_poly.entity_id
_entity_poly.type
_entity_poly.pdbx_seq_one_letter_code
_entity_poly.pdbx_strand_id
1 'polypeptide(L)'
;MPYDVKNYKGASIASVLEGTVNTQTPLKLVGQNYKNYGQLIAENFVHIIENFSRDIAPTNPIVGQLWYKPADGHIYMLDQDANNKTKWKSMATLDIRTTDPVDDPSGYTPREGDFWFNSSADAGILNIRYRNDETGALTWGQLSVPVAADATLLFQNVYDDSAAGQTTTPPVSHACIKFVIDNKVIGIYSTGETEWSPLGKLLGSPLQITSGGSAVTYDVEANPDGSALHSNFPYIRAGLTLSGQYDPDIQAGSTEGLSYQVKFPAPAAGGTHAEGYPIINKALQSIESIVITNQGSGYTSSTLGTWNSNGASAFDQIEAGQGPSGTAPALVAVLGTAGTEFEDKIVSVTIGNDTNG
;
A
#
# COMPACT_ATOMS: atom_id res chain seq x y z
N MET A 1 1.52 -22.19 65.10
CA MET A 1 2.14 -20.88 64.82
C MET A 1 1.58 -20.32 63.53
N PRO A 2 1.50 -18.98 63.36
CA PRO A 2 1.14 -18.38 62.08
C PRO A 2 2.18 -18.77 61.01
N TYR A 3 1.75 -18.81 59.75
CA TYR A 3 2.65 -19.02 58.62
C TYR A 3 2.54 -17.87 57.62
N ASP A 4 3.67 -17.53 57.01
CA ASP A 4 3.73 -16.47 56.00
C ASP A 4 3.67 -17.07 54.60
N VAL A 5 2.81 -16.50 53.78
CA VAL A 5 2.74 -16.77 52.35
C VAL A 5 3.59 -15.74 51.64
N LYS A 6 4.50 -16.21 50.78
CA LYS A 6 5.37 -15.36 49.98
C LYS A 6 5.03 -15.51 48.50
N ASN A 7 5.21 -14.43 47.75
CA ASN A 7 5.14 -14.48 46.31
C ASN A 7 6.44 -15.08 45.73
N TYR A 8 6.48 -15.27 44.43
CA TYR A 8 7.66 -15.82 43.75
C TYR A 8 8.92 -14.95 43.91
N LYS A 9 8.77 -13.64 44.14
CA LYS A 9 9.86 -12.71 44.43
C LYS A 9 10.35 -12.80 45.90
N GLY A 10 9.76 -13.68 46.71
CA GLY A 10 10.10 -13.86 48.13
C GLY A 10 9.50 -12.80 49.07
N ALA A 11 8.67 -11.88 48.58
CA ALA A 11 7.99 -10.89 49.40
C ALA A 11 6.79 -11.51 50.11
N SER A 12 6.60 -11.22 51.39
CA SER A 12 5.42 -11.68 52.14
C SER A 12 4.16 -10.98 51.62
N ILE A 13 3.16 -11.78 51.24
CA ILE A 13 1.87 -11.30 50.73
C ILE A 13 0.75 -11.43 51.77
N ALA A 14 0.87 -12.40 52.68
CA ALA A 14 -0.09 -12.59 53.77
C ALA A 14 0.54 -13.35 54.93
N SER A 15 0.10 -13.04 56.16
CA SER A 15 0.41 -13.84 57.35
C SER A 15 -0.89 -14.47 57.86
N VAL A 16 -0.92 -15.80 57.97
CA VAL A 16 -2.13 -16.55 58.28
C VAL A 16 -2.07 -17.07 59.71
N LEU A 17 -2.97 -16.58 60.56
CA LEU A 17 -3.07 -17.01 61.96
C LEU A 17 -3.84 -18.32 62.09
N GLU A 18 -3.53 -19.07 63.14
CA GLU A 18 -4.21 -20.33 63.47
C GLU A 18 -5.71 -20.13 63.70
N GLY A 19 -6.52 -21.10 63.25
CA GLY A 19 -7.97 -21.10 63.44
C GLY A 19 -8.72 -20.01 62.67
N THR A 20 -8.05 -19.23 61.81
CA THR A 20 -8.65 -18.12 61.07
C THR A 20 -8.56 -18.32 59.55
N VAL A 21 -9.30 -17.51 58.80
CA VAL A 21 -9.21 -17.42 57.33
C VAL A 21 -8.70 -16.03 56.98
N ASN A 22 -7.61 -15.97 56.23
CA ASN A 22 -7.04 -14.71 55.74
C ASN A 22 -7.58 -14.42 54.32
N THR A 23 -8.00 -13.17 54.10
CA THR A 23 -8.60 -12.66 52.85
C THR A 23 -7.80 -11.50 52.25
N GLN A 24 -6.52 -11.37 52.60
CA GLN A 24 -5.60 -10.36 52.04
C GLN A 24 -5.27 -10.63 50.57
N THR A 25 -5.58 -11.83 50.08
CA THR A 25 -5.55 -12.18 48.66
C THR A 25 -6.95 -12.57 48.20
N PRO A 26 -7.20 -12.69 46.90
CA PRO A 26 -8.49 -13.16 46.37
C PRO A 26 -8.79 -14.60 46.77
N LEU A 27 -7.75 -15.39 47.06
CA LEU A 27 -7.87 -16.72 47.62
C LEU A 27 -8.03 -16.65 49.13
N LYS A 28 -8.89 -17.52 49.66
CA LYS A 28 -9.09 -17.69 51.09
C LYS A 28 -7.96 -18.55 51.65
N LEU A 29 -7.00 -17.93 52.33
CA LEU A 29 -5.86 -18.64 52.91
C LEU A 29 -6.25 -19.18 54.30
N VAL A 30 -6.14 -20.49 54.50
CA VAL A 30 -6.70 -21.16 55.67
C VAL A 30 -5.63 -21.44 56.73
N GLY A 31 -5.83 -20.92 57.94
CA GLY A 31 -4.97 -21.15 59.08
C GLY A 31 -4.98 -22.60 59.58
N GLN A 32 -3.88 -23.02 60.21
CA GLN A 32 -3.79 -24.32 60.86
C GLN A 32 -4.95 -24.50 61.85
N ASN A 33 -5.51 -25.71 61.94
CA ASN A 33 -6.64 -26.08 62.81
C ASN A 33 -8.01 -25.44 62.47
N TYR A 34 -8.19 -24.82 61.29
CA TYR A 34 -9.50 -24.36 60.85
C TYR A 34 -10.40 -25.53 60.42
N LYS A 35 -11.54 -25.71 61.09
CA LYS A 35 -12.41 -26.89 60.95
C LYS A 35 -13.07 -27.04 59.56
N ASN A 36 -13.29 -25.93 58.84
CA ASN A 36 -13.98 -25.93 57.54
C ASN A 36 -13.03 -25.67 56.36
N TYR A 37 -11.77 -26.11 56.46
CA TYR A 37 -10.76 -25.84 55.44
C TYR A 37 -11.11 -26.45 54.08
N GLY A 38 -11.69 -27.66 54.05
CA GLY A 38 -11.91 -28.43 52.83
C GLY A 38 -12.76 -27.69 51.79
N GLN A 39 -13.86 -27.07 52.23
CA GLN A 39 -14.71 -26.28 51.35
C GLN A 39 -13.96 -25.06 50.77
N LEU A 40 -13.26 -24.30 51.62
CA LEU A 40 -12.58 -23.07 51.20
C LEU A 40 -11.45 -23.36 50.21
N ILE A 41 -10.73 -24.46 50.41
CA ILE A 41 -9.67 -24.88 49.50
C ILE A 41 -10.26 -25.38 48.17
N ALA A 42 -11.36 -26.15 48.20
CA ALA A 42 -12.05 -26.58 46.98
C ALA A 42 -12.58 -25.38 46.17
N GLU A 43 -13.22 -24.40 46.83
CA GLU A 43 -13.67 -23.15 46.21
C GLU A 43 -12.50 -22.39 45.57
N ASN A 44 -11.37 -22.26 46.28
CA ASN A 44 -10.17 -21.62 45.74
C ASN A 44 -9.68 -22.29 44.44
N PHE A 45 -9.69 -23.62 44.36
CA PHE A 45 -9.28 -24.33 43.14
C PHE A 45 -10.24 -24.04 41.97
N VAL A 46 -11.55 -24.01 42.23
CA VAL A 46 -12.54 -23.62 41.23
C VAL A 46 -12.29 -22.19 40.76
N HIS A 47 -12.09 -21.25 41.69
CA HIS A 47 -11.78 -19.85 41.38
C HIS A 47 -10.54 -19.67 40.52
N ILE A 48 -9.50 -20.49 40.72
CA ILE A 48 -8.30 -20.46 39.88
C ILE A 48 -8.63 -20.96 38.46
N ILE A 49 -9.37 -22.07 38.33
CA ILE A 49 -9.70 -22.68 37.03
C ILE A 49 -10.58 -21.74 36.19
N GLU A 50 -11.55 -21.07 36.80
CA GLU A 50 -12.41 -20.10 36.12
C GLU A 50 -11.77 -18.71 35.96
N ASN A 51 -10.51 -18.54 36.36
CA ASN A 51 -9.82 -17.24 36.39
C ASN A 51 -10.63 -16.17 37.12
N PHE A 52 -11.19 -16.49 38.28
CA PHE A 52 -12.01 -15.60 39.11
C PHE A 52 -13.18 -14.96 38.36
N SER A 53 -13.83 -15.74 37.49
CA SER A 53 -14.95 -15.33 36.63
C SER A 53 -16.05 -14.57 37.37
N ARG A 54 -16.16 -13.26 37.13
CA ARG A 54 -17.22 -12.40 37.67
C ARG A 54 -17.27 -11.05 36.95
N ASP A 55 -18.42 -10.39 36.91
CA ASP A 55 -18.54 -9.05 36.32
C ASP A 55 -17.86 -7.93 37.14
N ILE A 56 -17.52 -8.24 38.39
CA ILE A 56 -16.83 -7.34 39.33
C ILE A 56 -15.42 -7.90 39.57
N ALA A 57 -14.41 -7.05 39.46
CA ALA A 57 -13.02 -7.43 39.66
C ALA A 57 -12.79 -8.06 41.05
N PRO A 58 -11.87 -9.04 41.16
CA PRO A 58 -11.53 -9.66 42.44
C PRO A 58 -11.05 -8.65 43.48
N THR A 59 -11.46 -8.82 44.73
CA THR A 59 -11.00 -7.99 45.85
C THR A 59 -9.58 -8.38 46.27
N ASN A 60 -8.76 -7.38 46.64
CA ASN A 60 -7.35 -7.54 47.00
C ASN A 60 -6.52 -8.30 45.95
N PRO A 61 -6.53 -7.87 44.67
CA PRO A 61 -5.89 -8.61 43.62
C PRO A 61 -4.37 -8.51 43.70
N ILE A 62 -3.69 -9.53 43.20
CA ILE A 62 -2.22 -9.59 43.15
C ILE A 62 -1.73 -9.27 41.73
N VAL A 63 -0.58 -8.61 41.62
CA VAL A 63 0.01 -8.29 40.31
C VAL A 63 0.30 -9.58 39.54
N GLY A 64 -0.15 -9.62 38.28
CA GLY A 64 -0.10 -10.81 37.42
C GLY A 64 -1.30 -11.74 37.53
N GLN A 65 -2.28 -11.44 38.39
CA GLN A 65 -3.52 -12.22 38.46
C GLN A 65 -4.33 -12.11 37.16
N LEU A 66 -4.94 -13.24 36.77
CA LEU A 66 -5.94 -13.30 35.70
C LEU A 66 -7.36 -13.16 36.25
N TRP A 67 -8.20 -12.46 35.50
CA TRP A 67 -9.62 -12.26 35.79
C TRP A 67 -10.44 -12.38 34.51
N TYR A 68 -11.38 -13.31 34.44
CA TYR A 68 -12.35 -13.36 33.35
C TYR A 68 -13.60 -12.54 33.70
N LYS A 69 -13.99 -11.61 32.83
CA LYS A 69 -15.20 -10.80 33.03
C LYS A 69 -16.29 -11.23 32.05
N PRO A 70 -17.33 -11.99 32.46
CA PRO A 70 -18.31 -12.57 31.53
C PRO A 70 -19.08 -11.55 30.70
N ALA A 71 -19.45 -10.40 31.29
CA ALA A 71 -20.13 -9.32 30.59
C ALA A 71 -19.33 -8.83 29.36
N ASP A 72 -18.02 -8.70 29.49
CA ASP A 72 -17.15 -8.22 28.41
C ASP A 72 -16.62 -9.39 27.57
N GLY A 73 -16.41 -10.56 28.17
CA GLY A 73 -15.94 -11.79 27.52
C GLY A 73 -14.44 -11.85 27.31
N HIS A 74 -13.71 -11.00 28.02
CA HIS A 74 -12.26 -10.93 27.93
C HIS A 74 -11.61 -11.42 29.21
N ILE A 75 -10.40 -11.94 29.05
CA ILE A 75 -9.49 -12.18 30.17
C ILE A 75 -8.71 -10.89 30.41
N TYR A 76 -8.62 -10.49 31.67
CA TYR A 76 -7.85 -9.35 32.12
C TYR A 76 -6.67 -9.83 32.94
N MET A 77 -5.55 -9.13 32.83
CA MET A 77 -4.39 -9.31 33.68
C MET A 77 -4.20 -8.05 34.54
N LEU A 78 -3.94 -8.22 35.84
CA LEU A 78 -3.56 -7.10 36.69
C LEU A 78 -2.10 -6.73 36.41
N ASP A 79 -1.91 -5.58 35.78
CA ASP A 79 -0.59 -4.99 35.54
C ASP A 79 -0.24 -3.97 36.63
N GLN A 80 1.06 -3.72 36.81
CA GLN A 80 1.60 -2.68 37.68
C GLN A 80 2.64 -1.85 36.93
N ASP A 81 2.46 -0.53 36.90
CA ASP A 81 3.41 0.39 36.28
C ASP A 81 4.66 0.64 37.15
N ALA A 82 5.61 1.39 36.61
CA ALA A 82 6.84 1.77 37.32
C ALA A 82 6.61 2.66 38.56
N ASN A 83 5.42 3.25 38.72
CA ASN A 83 5.01 4.09 39.85
C ASN A 83 4.13 3.33 40.86
N ASN A 84 4.14 1.99 40.82
CA ASN A 84 3.36 1.10 41.67
C ASN A 84 1.82 1.23 41.52
N LYS A 85 1.31 1.88 40.47
CA LYS A 85 -0.12 1.92 40.18
C LYS A 85 -0.54 0.63 39.47
N THR A 86 -1.66 0.06 39.90
CA THR A 86 -2.21 -1.15 39.30
C THR A 86 -3.36 -0.84 38.36
N LYS A 87 -3.49 -1.62 37.28
CA LYS A 87 -4.61 -1.50 36.33
C LYS A 87 -4.91 -2.87 35.73
N TRP A 88 -6.19 -3.19 35.63
CA TRP A 88 -6.65 -4.34 34.83
C TRP A 88 -6.52 -4.00 33.35
N LYS A 89 -5.72 -4.79 32.63
CA LYS A 89 -5.56 -4.70 31.19
C LYS A 89 -6.25 -5.89 30.54
N SER A 90 -7.13 -5.63 29.56
CA SER A 90 -7.72 -6.69 28.75
C SER A 90 -6.64 -7.35 27.91
N MET A 91 -6.67 -8.67 27.83
CA MET A 91 -5.84 -9.46 26.93
C MET A 91 -6.60 -9.61 25.62
N ALA A 92 -5.97 -9.17 24.53
CA ALA A 92 -6.54 -9.33 23.20
C ALA A 92 -6.55 -10.81 22.79
N THR A 93 -7.67 -11.23 22.20
CA THR A 93 -7.88 -12.54 21.61
C THR A 93 -7.68 -12.44 20.10
N LEU A 94 -6.85 -13.32 19.54
CA LEU A 94 -6.62 -13.44 18.11
C LEU A 94 -7.25 -14.74 17.62
N ASP A 95 -8.17 -14.64 16.67
CA ASP A 95 -8.71 -15.76 15.94
C ASP A 95 -8.07 -15.86 14.54
N ILE A 96 -7.72 -17.06 14.10
CA ILE A 96 -7.04 -17.32 12.82
C ILE A 96 -7.88 -18.28 12.00
N ARG A 97 -8.56 -17.76 10.98
CA ARG A 97 -9.51 -18.51 10.15
C ARG A 97 -9.57 -17.96 8.74
N THR A 98 -10.00 -18.80 7.81
CA THR A 98 -10.21 -18.44 6.40
C THR A 98 -11.61 -17.88 6.10
N THR A 99 -12.53 -17.89 7.08
CA THR A 99 -13.91 -17.40 6.98
C THR A 99 -14.19 -16.38 8.08
N ASP A 100 -15.15 -15.48 7.86
CA ASP A 100 -15.53 -14.48 8.86
C ASP A 100 -15.95 -15.18 10.17
N PRO A 101 -15.39 -14.78 11.33
CA PRO A 101 -15.75 -15.36 12.61
C PRO A 101 -17.22 -15.18 13.03
N VAL A 102 -18.01 -14.32 12.37
CA VAL A 102 -19.47 -14.24 12.62
C VAL A 102 -20.23 -15.49 12.14
N ASP A 103 -19.64 -16.25 11.21
CA ASP A 103 -20.21 -17.47 10.65
C ASP A 103 -19.75 -18.74 11.39
N ASP A 104 -19.41 -18.63 12.68
CA ASP A 104 -18.96 -19.77 13.47
C ASP A 104 -20.09 -20.83 13.60
N PRO A 105 -19.86 -22.09 13.19
CA PRO A 105 -20.86 -23.17 13.29
C PRO A 105 -21.35 -23.47 14.71
N SER A 106 -20.60 -23.08 15.74
CA SER A 106 -21.01 -23.21 17.15
C SER A 106 -22.03 -22.16 17.61
N GLY A 107 -22.30 -21.15 16.77
CA GLY A 107 -23.16 -20.02 17.11
C GLY A 107 -22.47 -18.96 17.99
N TYR A 108 -21.15 -19.00 18.10
CA TYR A 108 -20.37 -17.98 18.79
C TYR A 108 -20.42 -16.65 18.04
N THR A 109 -20.72 -15.56 18.74
CA THR A 109 -20.68 -14.20 18.19
C THR A 109 -19.42 -13.47 18.65
N PRO A 110 -18.54 -13.04 17.72
CA PRO A 110 -17.35 -12.25 18.05
C PRO A 110 -17.65 -10.99 18.84
N ARG A 111 -16.73 -10.59 19.73
CA ARG A 111 -16.88 -9.45 20.63
C ARG A 111 -16.08 -8.25 20.15
N GLU A 112 -16.43 -7.08 20.66
CA GLU A 112 -15.68 -5.85 20.38
C GLU A 112 -14.23 -5.98 20.87
N GLY A 113 -13.27 -5.59 20.05
CA GLY A 113 -11.84 -5.70 20.34
C GLY A 113 -11.20 -7.04 19.96
N ASP A 114 -11.97 -8.01 19.47
CA ASP A 114 -11.42 -9.25 18.92
C ASP A 114 -10.59 -8.95 17.66
N PHE A 115 -9.46 -9.63 17.54
CA PHE A 115 -8.64 -9.62 16.33
C PHE A 115 -8.94 -10.85 15.50
N TRP A 116 -9.01 -10.67 14.19
CA TRP A 116 -9.11 -11.78 13.24
C TRP A 116 -8.02 -11.64 12.19
N PHE A 117 -7.16 -12.64 12.09
CA PHE A 117 -6.24 -12.77 10.96
C PHE A 117 -6.89 -13.67 9.92
N ASN A 118 -7.25 -13.09 8.78
CA ASN A 118 -7.74 -13.86 7.66
C ASN A 118 -6.55 -14.62 7.05
N SER A 119 -6.63 -15.94 7.06
CA SER A 119 -5.53 -16.82 6.63
C SER A 119 -5.72 -17.37 5.22
N SER A 120 -6.72 -16.93 4.46
CA SER A 120 -6.85 -17.33 3.06
C SER A 120 -5.65 -16.80 2.27
N ALA A 121 -5.18 -17.58 1.29
CA ALA A 121 -4.35 -17.04 0.22
C ALA A 121 -5.11 -15.83 -0.35
N ASP A 122 -4.42 -14.70 -0.48
CA ASP A 122 -4.96 -13.40 -0.94
C ASP A 122 -5.66 -12.51 0.09
N ALA A 123 -5.76 -12.91 1.37
CA ALA A 123 -6.29 -12.03 2.40
C ALA A 123 -5.56 -12.13 3.74
N GLY A 124 -4.22 -12.08 3.72
CA GLY A 124 -3.36 -11.93 4.92
C GLY A 124 -3.55 -10.59 5.63
N ILE A 125 -4.78 -10.32 6.07
CA ILE A 125 -5.26 -9.05 6.62
C ILE A 125 -5.59 -9.29 8.09
N LEU A 126 -4.98 -8.48 8.94
CA LEU A 126 -5.38 -8.36 10.33
C LEU A 126 -6.57 -7.41 10.41
N ASN A 127 -7.68 -7.93 10.89
CA ASN A 127 -8.91 -7.19 11.15
C ASN A 127 -9.10 -7.03 12.67
N ILE A 128 -9.78 -5.96 13.06
CA ILE A 128 -10.23 -5.71 14.42
C ILE A 128 -11.75 -5.52 14.42
N ARG A 129 -12.44 -6.13 15.40
CA ARG A 129 -13.86 -5.90 15.60
C ARG A 129 -14.05 -4.62 16.39
N TYR A 130 -14.82 -3.67 15.87
CA TYR A 130 -15.06 -2.39 16.53
C TYR A 130 -16.54 -1.99 16.43
N ARG A 131 -16.97 -1.09 17.32
CA ARG A 131 -18.29 -0.47 17.24
C ARG A 131 -18.25 0.73 16.31
N ASN A 132 -19.02 0.66 15.24
CA ASN A 132 -19.23 1.82 14.37
C ASN A 132 -19.98 2.91 15.16
N ASP A 133 -19.47 4.12 15.13
CA ASP A 133 -19.95 5.26 15.93
C ASP A 133 -21.25 5.86 15.39
N GLU A 134 -21.53 5.72 14.09
CA GLU A 134 -22.79 6.18 13.49
C GLU A 134 -23.97 5.23 13.73
N THR A 135 -23.74 3.93 13.60
CA THR A 135 -24.78 2.88 13.67
C THR A 135 -24.84 2.18 15.01
N GLY A 136 -23.79 2.28 15.83
CA GLY A 136 -23.65 1.55 17.10
C GLY A 136 -23.46 0.03 16.94
N ALA A 137 -23.45 -0.48 15.70
CA ALA A 137 -23.30 -1.89 15.39
C ALA A 137 -21.82 -2.31 15.44
N LEU A 138 -21.57 -3.55 15.85
CA LEU A 138 -20.24 -4.14 15.75
C LEU A 138 -19.97 -4.52 14.30
N THR A 139 -18.81 -4.15 13.77
CA THR A 139 -18.36 -4.50 12.42
C THR A 139 -16.85 -4.80 12.40
N TRP A 140 -16.36 -5.44 11.34
CA TRP A 140 -14.93 -5.67 11.11
C TRP A 140 -14.29 -4.47 10.42
N GLY A 141 -13.08 -4.10 10.86
CA GLY A 141 -12.25 -3.08 10.23
C GLY A 141 -10.86 -3.62 9.93
N GLN A 142 -10.29 -3.22 8.79
CA GLN A 142 -8.94 -3.62 8.38
C GLN A 142 -7.90 -2.76 9.09
N LEU A 143 -6.89 -3.39 9.70
CA LEU A 143 -5.78 -2.71 10.36
C LEU A 143 -4.47 -2.84 9.57
N SER A 144 -4.31 -3.87 8.75
CA SER A 144 -3.12 -4.09 7.93
C SER A 144 -3.40 -3.89 6.45
N VAL A 145 -2.33 -3.63 5.69
CA VAL A 145 -2.34 -3.70 4.22
C VAL A 145 -2.48 -5.17 3.81
N PRO A 146 -3.25 -5.51 2.76
CA PRO A 146 -3.31 -6.85 2.24
C PRO A 146 -1.91 -7.38 1.92
N VAL A 147 -1.60 -8.57 2.44
CA VAL A 147 -0.59 -9.45 1.85
C VAL A 147 -1.30 -10.28 0.79
N ALA A 148 -1.83 -9.62 -0.23
CA ALA A 148 -2.29 -10.30 -1.43
C ALA A 148 -1.07 -10.49 -2.35
N ALA A 149 -1.03 -11.60 -3.10
CA ALA A 149 -0.01 -11.79 -4.12
C ALA A 149 -0.07 -10.68 -5.19
N ASP A 150 -1.26 -10.10 -5.36
CA ASP A 150 -1.59 -9.27 -6.51
C ASP A 150 -1.60 -7.77 -6.21
N ALA A 151 -1.65 -7.32 -4.95
CA ALA A 151 -1.60 -5.88 -4.64
C ALA A 151 -1.13 -5.56 -3.21
N THR A 152 -0.23 -4.59 -3.07
CA THR A 152 0.22 -4.08 -1.75
C THR A 152 0.76 -2.66 -1.81
N LEU A 153 0.96 -2.05 -0.64
CA LEU A 153 1.64 -0.77 -0.46
C LEU A 153 2.94 -0.97 0.30
N LEU A 154 4.06 -0.52 -0.25
CA LEU A 154 5.36 -0.57 0.41
C LEU A 154 5.81 0.83 0.82
N PHE A 155 6.13 0.99 2.10
CA PHE A 155 6.67 2.22 2.67
C PHE A 155 8.19 2.05 2.82
N GLN A 156 8.94 2.57 1.87
CA GLN A 156 10.38 2.31 1.78
C GLN A 156 11.13 3.55 1.31
N ASN A 157 12.40 3.62 1.70
CA ASN A 157 13.32 4.60 1.17
C ASN A 157 13.90 4.09 -0.16
N VAL A 158 13.96 4.95 -1.17
CA VAL A 158 14.60 4.66 -2.45
C VAL A 158 15.80 5.58 -2.59
N TYR A 159 16.95 5.02 -2.95
CA TYR A 159 18.17 5.79 -3.18
C TYR A 159 18.12 6.43 -4.57
N ASP A 160 18.57 7.68 -4.64
CA ASP A 160 18.73 8.40 -5.89
C ASP A 160 20.04 8.03 -6.59
N ASP A 161 20.12 8.43 -7.85
CA ASP A 161 21.27 8.17 -8.70
C ASP A 161 22.25 9.36 -8.77
N SER A 162 22.10 10.35 -7.88
CA SER A 162 22.94 11.58 -7.91
C SER A 162 24.42 11.29 -7.65
N ALA A 163 24.70 10.19 -6.93
CA ALA A 163 26.05 9.72 -6.62
C ALA A 163 26.55 8.63 -7.59
N ALA A 164 25.90 8.43 -8.75
CA ALA A 164 26.33 7.42 -9.72
C ALA A 164 27.83 7.56 -10.07
N GLY A 165 28.57 6.46 -9.91
CA GLY A 165 30.01 6.40 -10.21
C GLY A 165 30.92 7.06 -9.17
N GLN A 166 30.36 7.58 -8.07
CA GLN A 166 31.13 8.10 -6.95
C GLN A 166 31.65 6.95 -6.07
N THR A 167 32.78 7.17 -5.40
CA THR A 167 33.40 6.18 -4.50
C THR A 167 33.41 6.59 -3.04
N THR A 168 33.10 7.87 -2.76
CA THR A 168 33.24 8.47 -1.41
C THR A 168 31.98 9.17 -0.91
N THR A 169 31.04 9.52 -1.80
CA THR A 169 29.81 10.26 -1.44
C THR A 169 28.60 9.33 -1.56
N PRO A 170 27.86 9.06 -0.46
CA PRO A 170 26.63 8.27 -0.52
C PRO A 170 25.53 8.90 -1.39
N PRO A 171 24.65 8.07 -1.99
CA PRO A 171 23.47 8.56 -2.70
C PRO A 171 22.46 9.17 -1.72
N VAL A 172 21.64 10.10 -2.22
CA VAL A 172 20.56 10.68 -1.42
C VAL A 172 19.42 9.67 -1.31
N SER A 173 18.70 9.68 -0.19
CA SER A 173 17.60 8.74 0.07
C SER A 173 16.27 9.48 0.14
N HIS A 174 15.25 8.98 -0.55
CA HIS A 174 13.91 9.56 -0.58
C HIS A 174 12.89 8.59 0.02
N ALA A 175 12.14 9.05 1.03
CA ALA A 175 11.03 8.27 1.58
C ALA A 175 9.87 8.23 0.57
N CYS A 176 9.45 7.03 0.19
CA CYS A 176 8.46 6.79 -0.85
C CYS A 176 7.37 5.81 -0.41
N ILE A 177 6.18 5.98 -0.99
CA ILE A 177 5.10 4.98 -0.94
C ILE A 177 4.99 4.35 -2.32
N LYS A 178 5.20 3.04 -2.41
CA LYS A 178 5.10 2.29 -3.66
C LYS A 178 3.75 1.58 -3.73
N PHE A 179 3.08 1.73 -4.86
CA PHE A 179 1.86 1.01 -5.21
C PHE A 179 2.29 -0.20 -6.03
N VAL A 180 2.12 -1.40 -5.47
CA VAL A 180 2.52 -2.65 -6.11
C VAL A 180 1.27 -3.38 -6.54
N ILE A 181 1.23 -3.82 -7.80
CA ILE A 181 0.21 -4.71 -8.36
C ILE A 181 0.92 -5.81 -9.17
N ASP A 182 0.51 -7.07 -9.02
CA ASP A 182 1.05 -8.26 -9.69
C ASP A 182 2.59 -8.32 -9.66
N ASN A 183 3.17 -8.14 -8.46
CA ASN A 183 4.62 -8.08 -8.23
C ASN A 183 5.38 -6.97 -8.97
N LYS A 184 4.69 -5.95 -9.47
CA LYS A 184 5.29 -4.80 -10.16
C LYS A 184 4.89 -3.48 -9.52
N VAL A 185 5.83 -2.55 -9.40
CA VAL A 185 5.52 -1.20 -8.93
C VAL A 185 4.86 -0.43 -10.07
N ILE A 186 3.62 -0.01 -9.86
CA ILE A 186 2.83 0.75 -10.85
C ILE A 186 2.81 2.26 -10.56
N GLY A 187 3.09 2.63 -9.31
CA GLY A 187 3.13 4.01 -8.88
C GLY A 187 4.07 4.23 -7.71
N ILE A 188 4.65 5.41 -7.63
CA ILE A 188 5.49 5.86 -6.53
C ILE A 188 5.04 7.25 -6.12
N TYR A 189 4.64 7.40 -4.86
CA TYR A 189 4.46 8.71 -4.25
C TYR A 189 5.76 9.14 -3.56
N SER A 190 6.29 10.30 -3.93
CA SER A 190 7.48 10.90 -3.32
C SER A 190 7.18 12.34 -2.88
N THR A 191 7.74 12.77 -1.76
CA THR A 191 7.59 14.16 -1.25
C THR A 191 8.71 15.09 -1.70
N GLY A 192 9.68 14.60 -2.48
CA GLY A 192 10.82 15.41 -2.93
C GLY A 192 10.37 16.58 -3.80
N GLU A 193 10.82 17.80 -3.47
CA GLU A 193 10.43 19.03 -4.18
C GLU A 193 10.97 19.10 -5.62
N THR A 194 11.99 18.30 -5.93
CA THR A 194 12.65 18.24 -7.24
C THR A 194 12.57 16.85 -7.84
N GLU A 195 12.49 16.78 -9.17
CA GLU A 195 12.57 15.52 -9.91
C GLU A 195 13.94 14.84 -9.66
N TRP A 196 13.91 13.54 -9.38
CA TRP A 196 15.10 12.72 -9.12
C TRP A 196 14.97 11.38 -9.84
N SER A 197 16.06 10.62 -9.91
CA SER A 197 16.06 9.29 -10.54
C SER A 197 16.51 8.20 -9.57
N PRO A 198 15.88 7.01 -9.58
CA PRO A 198 16.35 5.88 -8.79
C PRO A 198 17.75 5.45 -9.15
N LEU A 199 18.49 5.01 -8.14
CA LEU A 199 19.82 4.43 -8.26
C LEU A 199 19.85 3.33 -9.32
N GLY A 200 20.87 3.36 -10.19
CA GLY A 200 21.03 2.40 -11.28
C GLY A 200 20.53 2.88 -12.63
N LYS A 201 19.85 4.03 -12.73
CA LYS A 201 19.45 4.58 -14.03
C LYS A 201 20.64 4.91 -14.95
N LEU A 202 21.69 5.54 -14.41
CA LEU A 202 22.85 6.01 -15.17
C LEU A 202 23.83 4.87 -15.48
N LEU A 203 24.06 3.96 -14.52
CA LEU A 203 25.11 2.93 -14.63
C LEU A 203 24.58 1.49 -14.66
N GLY A 204 23.31 1.25 -14.33
CA GLY A 204 22.71 -0.09 -14.30
C GLY A 204 23.26 -1.01 -13.21
N SER A 205 24.16 -0.53 -12.36
CA SER A 205 24.88 -1.33 -11.36
C SER A 205 24.74 -0.75 -9.95
N PRO A 206 24.80 -1.59 -8.90
CA PRO A 206 24.92 -1.14 -7.52
C PRO A 206 26.06 -0.15 -7.32
N LEU A 207 25.89 0.78 -6.38
CA LEU A 207 26.89 1.78 -6.02
C LEU A 207 27.66 1.33 -4.79
N GLN A 208 28.99 1.24 -4.89
CA GLN A 208 29.85 0.93 -3.74
C GLN A 208 30.58 2.18 -3.24
N ILE A 209 30.35 2.52 -1.98
CA ILE A 209 31.04 3.63 -1.31
C ILE A 209 32.05 3.08 -0.33
N THR A 210 33.31 3.48 -0.48
CA THR A 210 34.39 3.10 0.42
C THR A 210 34.79 4.31 1.24
N SER A 211 34.63 4.22 2.56
CA SER A 211 35.05 5.26 3.50
C SER A 211 35.71 4.63 4.72
N GLY A 212 36.87 5.15 5.13
CA GLY A 212 37.57 4.70 6.33
C GLY A 212 37.96 3.21 6.34
N GLY A 213 38.11 2.57 5.17
CA GLY A 213 38.45 1.14 5.06
C GLY A 213 37.27 0.18 5.13
N SER A 214 36.03 0.67 5.23
CA SER A 214 34.80 -0.13 5.09
C SER A 214 34.08 0.21 3.79
N ALA A 215 33.51 -0.81 3.13
CA ALA A 215 32.73 -0.66 1.90
C ALA A 215 31.25 -0.91 2.21
N VAL A 216 30.39 0.00 1.74
CA VAL A 216 28.93 -0.13 1.80
C VAL A 216 28.41 -0.19 0.36
N THR A 217 27.62 -1.21 0.06
CA THR A 217 26.95 -1.36 -1.24
C THR A 217 25.51 -0.86 -1.13
N TYR A 218 25.11 0.02 -2.03
CA TYR A 218 23.75 0.44 -2.27
C TYR A 218 23.25 -0.28 -3.52
N ASP A 219 22.35 -1.24 -3.33
CA ASP A 219 21.83 -2.05 -4.43
C ASP A 219 20.83 -1.25 -5.28
N VAL A 220 20.74 -1.64 -6.56
CA VAL A 220 19.70 -1.12 -7.45
C VAL A 220 18.36 -1.65 -6.96
N GLU A 221 17.43 -0.73 -6.71
CA GLU A 221 16.10 -1.09 -6.26
C GLU A 221 15.38 -1.92 -7.33
N ALA A 222 14.79 -3.04 -6.93
CA ALA A 222 14.05 -3.92 -7.82
C ALA A 222 12.54 -3.87 -7.53
N ASN A 223 11.74 -4.10 -8.57
CA ASN A 223 10.36 -4.53 -8.44
C ASN A 223 10.32 -5.91 -7.73
N PRO A 224 9.19 -6.27 -7.10
CA PRO A 224 9.03 -7.61 -6.52
C PRO A 224 9.25 -8.77 -7.52
N ASP A 225 9.08 -8.56 -8.82
CA ASP A 225 9.40 -9.51 -9.90
C ASP A 225 10.92 -9.64 -10.22
N GLY A 226 11.76 -8.82 -9.59
CA GLY A 226 13.22 -8.80 -9.78
C GLY A 226 13.72 -7.87 -10.89
N SER A 227 12.84 -7.24 -11.66
CA SER A 227 13.22 -6.22 -12.66
C SER A 227 13.66 -4.92 -11.99
N ALA A 228 14.60 -4.18 -12.58
CA ALA A 228 15.13 -2.97 -11.97
C ALA A 228 14.11 -1.81 -12.00
N LEU A 229 13.89 -1.15 -10.86
CA LEU A 229 12.87 -0.11 -10.67
C LEU A 229 13.06 1.08 -11.62
N HIS A 230 14.31 1.48 -11.87
CA HIS A 230 14.64 2.59 -12.77
C HIS A 230 14.20 2.34 -14.21
N SER A 231 13.92 1.09 -14.60
CA SER A 231 13.40 0.74 -15.92
C SER A 231 11.96 1.22 -16.11
N ASN A 232 11.15 1.15 -15.04
CA ASN A 232 9.76 1.61 -15.03
C ASN A 232 9.64 3.07 -14.59
N PHE A 233 10.58 3.55 -13.78
CA PHE A 233 10.61 4.91 -13.24
C PHE A 233 11.97 5.57 -13.51
N PRO A 234 12.25 6.02 -14.74
CA PRO A 234 13.50 6.72 -15.05
C PRO A 234 13.59 8.09 -14.37
N TYR A 235 12.46 8.68 -14.00
CA TYR A 235 12.36 9.92 -13.23
C TYR A 235 11.17 9.82 -12.30
N ILE A 236 11.32 10.30 -11.07
CA ILE A 236 10.29 10.38 -10.05
C ILE A 236 10.14 11.85 -9.67
N ARG A 237 8.90 12.33 -9.69
CA ARG A 237 8.53 13.70 -9.36
C ARG A 237 7.93 13.78 -7.97
N ALA A 238 7.83 15.00 -7.45
CA ALA A 238 6.98 15.31 -6.31
C ALA A 238 5.54 14.82 -6.57
N GLY A 239 4.94 14.19 -5.57
CA GLY A 239 3.61 13.60 -5.68
C GLY A 239 3.63 12.20 -6.28
N LEU A 240 2.53 11.82 -6.94
CA LEU A 240 2.35 10.49 -7.53
C LEU A 240 2.97 10.44 -8.93
N THR A 241 4.00 9.61 -9.07
CA THR A 241 4.58 9.22 -10.36
C THR A 241 4.05 7.84 -10.74
N LEU A 242 3.59 7.64 -11.97
CA LEU A 242 3.09 6.36 -12.47
C LEU A 242 4.07 5.73 -13.47
N SER A 243 4.14 4.40 -13.51
CA SER A 243 5.02 3.63 -14.41
C SER A 243 4.48 3.59 -15.85
N GLY A 244 4.25 4.73 -16.50
CA GLY A 244 3.64 4.75 -17.84
C GLY A 244 2.31 3.98 -17.94
N GLN A 245 1.91 3.54 -19.14
CA GLN A 245 0.76 2.66 -19.30
C GLN A 245 1.10 1.27 -18.77
N TYR A 246 0.56 0.91 -17.60
CA TYR A 246 0.56 -0.46 -17.10
C TYR A 246 -0.57 -1.22 -17.82
N ASP A 247 -0.19 -2.12 -18.73
CA ASP A 247 -1.10 -3.10 -19.34
C ASP A 247 -0.77 -4.49 -18.74
N PRO A 248 -1.70 -5.09 -17.98
CA PRO A 248 -1.49 -6.39 -17.33
C PRO A 248 -1.32 -7.55 -18.34
N ASP A 249 -1.67 -7.36 -19.62
CA ASP A 249 -1.57 -8.40 -20.66
C ASP A 249 -0.27 -8.33 -21.50
N ILE A 250 0.65 -7.40 -21.19
CA ILE A 250 1.94 -7.31 -21.90
C ILE A 250 2.85 -8.51 -21.54
N GLN A 251 2.93 -9.45 -22.47
CA GLN A 251 3.93 -10.52 -22.50
C GLN A 251 5.32 -9.95 -22.85
N ALA A 252 6.36 -10.55 -22.28
CA ALA A 252 7.76 -10.18 -22.56
C ALA A 252 8.06 -10.21 -24.07
N GLY A 253 8.30 -9.03 -24.66
CA GLY A 253 8.59 -8.85 -26.08
C GLY A 253 7.55 -8.05 -26.87
N SER A 254 6.42 -7.65 -26.26
CA SER A 254 5.49 -6.70 -26.88
C SER A 254 6.08 -5.27 -26.85
N THR A 255 6.07 -4.60 -27.99
CA THR A 255 6.54 -3.21 -28.12
C THR A 255 5.36 -2.33 -28.53
N GLU A 256 4.56 -1.86 -27.58
CA GLU A 256 3.61 -0.73 -27.72
C GLU A 256 2.94 -0.44 -26.35
N GLY A 257 2.54 0.77 -25.95
CA GLY A 257 2.45 2.03 -26.67
C GLY A 257 3.26 3.16 -26.01
N LEU A 258 4.05 3.86 -26.84
CA LEU A 258 4.75 5.08 -26.45
C LEU A 258 3.80 6.26 -26.69
N SER A 259 3.51 7.05 -25.65
CA SER A 259 2.99 8.39 -25.86
C SER A 259 4.12 9.27 -26.43
N TYR A 260 4.04 9.61 -27.71
CA TYR A 260 4.99 10.53 -28.33
C TYR A 260 4.51 11.97 -28.13
N GLN A 261 5.15 12.73 -27.24
CA GLN A 261 5.07 14.18 -27.33
C GLN A 261 5.90 14.64 -28.53
N VAL A 262 5.23 14.95 -29.64
CA VAL A 262 5.88 15.56 -30.80
C VAL A 262 6.17 17.02 -30.44
N LYS A 263 7.41 17.33 -30.06
CA LYS A 263 7.85 18.72 -29.82
C LYS A 263 8.34 19.30 -31.14
N PHE A 264 7.61 20.25 -31.71
CA PHE A 264 7.99 20.90 -32.96
C PHE A 264 9.11 21.93 -32.74
N PRO A 265 10.11 22.04 -33.66
CA PRO A 265 11.03 23.16 -33.65
C PRO A 265 10.27 24.47 -33.85
N ALA A 266 10.71 25.56 -33.21
CA ALA A 266 10.12 26.87 -33.45
C ALA A 266 10.24 27.23 -34.95
N PRO A 267 9.16 27.71 -35.60
CA PRO A 267 9.24 28.14 -36.99
C PRO A 267 10.24 29.30 -37.13
N ALA A 268 11.00 29.31 -38.23
CA ALA A 268 11.85 30.45 -38.56
C ALA A 268 11.01 31.72 -38.72
N ALA A 269 11.61 32.87 -38.39
CA ALA A 269 10.93 34.17 -38.34
C ALA A 269 10.16 34.45 -39.65
N GLY A 270 8.82 34.37 -39.58
CA GLY A 270 7.91 34.66 -40.69
C GLY A 270 7.06 33.48 -41.21
N GLY A 271 7.24 32.25 -40.72
CA GLY A 271 6.37 31.13 -41.08
C GLY A 271 4.97 31.26 -40.45
N THR A 272 3.94 31.41 -41.27
CA THR A 272 2.54 31.32 -40.83
C THR A 272 2.01 29.94 -41.18
N HIS A 273 1.67 29.18 -40.14
CA HIS A 273 1.07 27.84 -40.15
C HIS A 273 1.97 26.69 -40.67
N ALA A 274 2.22 25.72 -39.78
CA ALA A 274 2.62 24.38 -40.16
C ALA A 274 1.33 23.54 -40.28
N GLU A 275 0.89 23.25 -41.50
CA GLU A 275 -0.21 22.32 -41.72
C GLU A 275 0.38 20.92 -41.91
N GLY A 276 -0.03 20.00 -41.04
CA GLY A 276 0.35 18.60 -41.08
C GLY A 276 -0.82 17.74 -41.57
N TYR A 277 -0.57 16.88 -42.55
CA TYR A 277 -1.54 15.87 -42.98
C TYR A 277 -0.95 14.46 -42.81
N PRO A 278 -1.72 13.50 -42.27
CA PRO A 278 -1.29 12.11 -42.23
C PRO A 278 -1.35 11.50 -43.63
N ILE A 279 -0.29 10.81 -44.04
CA ILE A 279 -0.30 9.91 -45.19
C ILE A 279 -0.76 8.54 -44.70
N ILE A 280 -1.90 8.10 -45.22
CA ILE A 280 -2.53 6.83 -44.84
C ILE A 280 -2.20 5.79 -45.91
N ASN A 281 -1.63 4.66 -45.48
CA ASN A 281 -1.44 3.52 -46.35
C ASN A 281 -2.79 2.82 -46.56
N LYS A 282 -3.37 2.92 -47.76
CA LYS A 282 -4.70 2.35 -48.03
C LYS A 282 -4.75 0.82 -48.00
N ALA A 283 -3.62 0.14 -48.20
CA ALA A 283 -3.59 -1.33 -48.19
C ALA A 283 -3.48 -1.89 -46.75
N LEU A 284 -2.78 -1.17 -45.88
CA LEU A 284 -2.54 -1.58 -44.48
C LEU A 284 -3.43 -0.85 -43.48
N GLN A 285 -4.19 0.17 -43.91
CA GLN A 285 -5.10 0.99 -43.11
C GLN A 285 -4.45 1.61 -41.86
N SER A 286 -3.17 1.99 -41.97
CA SER A 286 -2.39 2.65 -40.91
C SER A 286 -1.83 3.99 -41.38
N ILE A 287 -1.46 4.85 -40.43
CA ILE A 287 -0.76 6.11 -40.72
C ILE A 287 0.72 5.77 -40.98
N GLU A 288 1.17 5.96 -42.21
CA GLU A 288 2.51 5.57 -42.67
C GLU A 288 3.55 6.67 -42.42
N SER A 289 3.13 7.94 -42.51
CA SER A 289 3.95 9.11 -42.16
C SER A 289 3.08 10.34 -41.94
N ILE A 290 3.60 11.37 -41.28
CA ILE A 290 2.95 12.68 -41.17
C ILE A 290 3.79 13.67 -41.95
N VAL A 291 3.22 14.28 -42.98
CA VAL A 291 3.89 15.31 -43.78
C VAL A 291 3.50 16.68 -43.27
N ILE A 292 4.50 17.47 -42.92
CA ILE A 292 4.34 18.87 -42.54
C ILE A 292 4.72 19.71 -43.76
N THR A 293 3.82 20.56 -44.23
CA THR A 293 4.11 21.52 -45.30
C THR A 293 3.98 22.94 -44.80
N ASN A 294 4.79 23.83 -45.36
CA ASN A 294 4.61 25.26 -45.19
C ASN A 294 3.76 25.75 -46.37
N GLN A 295 2.60 26.33 -46.09
CA GLN A 295 1.68 26.77 -47.12
C GLN A 295 2.31 27.96 -47.87
N GLY A 296 2.63 27.79 -49.17
CA GLY A 296 3.09 28.88 -50.05
C GLY A 296 4.39 28.63 -50.83
N SER A 297 5.14 27.57 -50.55
CA SER A 297 6.26 27.14 -51.39
C SER A 297 5.82 25.95 -52.24
N GLY A 298 5.82 26.10 -53.57
CA GLY A 298 5.49 25.02 -54.52
C GLY A 298 6.08 23.68 -54.08
N TYR A 299 5.22 22.68 -53.96
CA TYR A 299 5.43 21.44 -53.22
C TYR A 299 6.79 20.79 -53.44
N THR A 300 7.61 20.74 -52.39
CA THR A 300 8.64 19.70 -52.23
C THR A 300 8.34 18.92 -50.95
N SER A 301 7.84 17.71 -51.11
CA SER A 301 7.64 16.76 -50.02
C SER A 301 8.99 16.32 -49.46
N SER A 302 9.25 16.58 -48.18
CA SER A 302 10.29 15.86 -47.44
C SER A 302 9.61 14.76 -46.61
N THR A 303 9.75 13.51 -47.05
CA THR A 303 9.33 12.34 -46.28
C THR A 303 10.22 12.23 -45.04
N LEU A 304 9.67 12.48 -43.86
CA LEU A 304 10.31 12.05 -42.63
C LEU A 304 10.10 10.53 -42.53
N GLY A 305 11.18 9.78 -42.76
CA GLY A 305 11.40 8.35 -42.49
C GLY A 305 10.19 7.43 -42.43
N THR A 306 10.09 6.52 -43.39
CA THR A 306 9.24 5.33 -43.41
C THR A 306 9.09 4.68 -42.03
N TRP A 307 7.87 4.64 -41.48
CA TRP A 307 7.57 3.73 -40.37
C TRP A 307 7.69 2.29 -40.89
N ASN A 308 8.49 1.47 -40.20
CA ASN A 308 8.70 0.09 -40.61
C ASN A 308 7.36 -0.69 -40.53
N SER A 309 7.16 -1.57 -41.49
CA SER A 309 5.88 -2.19 -41.81
C SER A 309 5.62 -3.53 -41.11
N ASN A 310 6.10 -3.72 -39.88
CA ASN A 310 5.90 -5.00 -39.17
C ASN A 310 5.27 -4.77 -37.80
N GLY A 311 3.93 -4.83 -37.71
CA GLY A 311 3.30 -5.04 -36.39
C GLY A 311 1.83 -4.69 -36.17
N ALA A 312 1.15 -3.92 -37.02
CA ALA A 312 -0.21 -3.45 -36.69
C ALA A 312 -1.21 -4.62 -36.54
N SER A 313 -1.74 -4.81 -35.32
CA SER A 313 -2.80 -5.76 -35.01
C SER A 313 -4.18 -5.11 -35.18
N ALA A 314 -5.21 -5.94 -35.35
CA ALA A 314 -6.56 -5.54 -35.81
C ALA A 314 -7.36 -4.59 -34.86
N PHE A 315 -6.74 -4.01 -33.83
CA PHE A 315 -7.36 -3.03 -32.93
C PHE A 315 -7.04 -1.57 -33.29
N ASP A 316 -6.17 -1.31 -34.28
CA ASP A 316 -5.86 0.03 -34.80
C ASP A 316 -6.79 0.54 -35.91
N GLN A 317 -7.90 -0.15 -36.18
CA GLN A 317 -8.78 0.17 -37.30
C GLN A 317 -10.01 0.96 -36.84
N ILE A 318 -10.16 2.20 -37.35
CA ILE A 318 -11.40 2.96 -37.30
C ILE A 318 -12.35 2.39 -38.36
N GLU A 319 -13.61 2.09 -38.00
CA GLU A 319 -14.58 1.54 -38.95
C GLU A 319 -14.86 2.50 -40.13
N ALA A 320 -14.98 1.91 -41.32
CA ALA A 320 -15.20 2.65 -42.55
C ALA A 320 -16.66 3.14 -42.70
N GLY A 321 -16.86 4.45 -42.71
CA GLY A 321 -18.04 5.12 -43.29
C GLY A 321 -17.54 6.26 -44.20
N GLN A 322 -17.35 6.11 -45.52
CA GLN A 322 -18.25 5.81 -46.66
C GLN A 322 -18.97 7.04 -47.23
N GLY A 323 -18.47 7.56 -48.36
CA GLY A 323 -19.21 8.45 -49.27
C GLY A 323 -18.37 9.56 -49.92
N PRO A 324 -18.57 9.91 -51.22
CA PRO A 324 -17.82 10.96 -51.92
C PRO A 324 -18.04 12.41 -51.40
N SER A 325 -18.91 12.61 -50.40
CA SER A 325 -19.27 13.92 -49.84
C SER A 325 -19.07 14.03 -48.31
N GLY A 326 -18.27 13.13 -47.70
CA GLY A 326 -17.89 13.26 -46.30
C GLY A 326 -16.82 14.35 -46.07
N THR A 327 -17.06 15.25 -45.12
CA THR A 327 -16.10 16.29 -44.71
C THR A 327 -14.79 15.65 -44.25
N ALA A 328 -13.66 16.06 -44.82
CA ALA A 328 -12.34 15.57 -44.41
C ALA A 328 -12.09 15.85 -42.92
N PRO A 329 -11.39 14.95 -42.19
CA PRO A 329 -11.03 15.19 -40.80
C PRO A 329 -10.22 16.50 -40.72
N ALA A 330 -10.72 17.44 -39.92
CA ALA A 330 -10.11 18.74 -39.74
C ALA A 330 -9.53 18.85 -38.34
N LEU A 331 -8.28 19.32 -38.27
CA LEU A 331 -7.60 19.63 -37.02
C LEU A 331 -7.79 21.12 -36.74
N VAL A 332 -8.48 21.45 -35.65
CA VAL A 332 -8.72 22.84 -35.25
C VAL A 332 -7.77 23.19 -34.10
N ALA A 333 -6.86 24.12 -34.37
CA ALA A 333 -6.03 24.75 -33.36
C ALA A 333 -6.53 26.18 -33.11
N VAL A 334 -6.56 26.60 -31.85
CA VAL A 334 -6.85 27.99 -31.47
C VAL A 334 -5.54 28.62 -31.01
N LEU A 335 -5.23 29.80 -31.56
CA LEU A 335 -4.03 30.55 -31.23
C LEU A 335 -4.19 31.22 -29.85
N GLY A 336 -3.32 30.87 -28.90
CA GLY A 336 -3.16 31.60 -27.66
C GLY A 336 -2.29 32.85 -27.86
N THR A 337 -2.61 33.96 -27.19
CA THR A 337 -1.71 35.12 -27.19
C THR A 337 -0.48 34.80 -26.35
N ALA A 338 0.71 35.06 -26.91
CA ALA A 338 2.00 34.71 -26.32
C ALA A 338 2.13 35.17 -24.85
N GLY A 339 2.50 34.25 -23.95
CA GLY A 339 2.84 34.55 -22.55
C GLY A 339 1.73 34.34 -21.52
N THR A 340 0.62 33.67 -21.85
CA THR A 340 -0.38 33.22 -20.87
C THR A 340 -0.36 31.70 -20.73
N GLU A 341 -0.87 31.16 -19.61
CA GLU A 341 -0.92 29.71 -19.29
C GLU A 341 -1.76 28.85 -20.27
N PHE A 342 -2.29 29.46 -21.32
CA PHE A 342 -2.98 28.83 -22.43
C PHE A 342 -2.13 28.84 -23.71
N GLU A 343 -0.92 28.26 -23.64
CA GLU A 343 -0.14 27.92 -24.85
C GLU A 343 -0.99 27.11 -25.84
N ASP A 344 -0.69 27.27 -27.14
CA ASP A 344 -1.43 26.68 -28.27
C ASP A 344 -1.77 25.21 -28.02
N LYS A 345 -3.07 24.93 -27.89
CA LYS A 345 -3.61 23.59 -27.71
C LYS A 345 -4.35 23.17 -28.97
N ILE A 346 -4.18 21.90 -29.34
CA ILE A 346 -5.15 21.23 -30.20
C ILE A 346 -6.39 21.04 -29.34
N VAL A 347 -7.42 21.83 -29.59
CA VAL A 347 -8.59 21.91 -28.71
C VAL A 347 -9.61 20.82 -29.05
N SER A 348 -9.63 20.37 -30.30
CA SER A 348 -10.47 19.25 -30.75
C SER A 348 -9.94 18.64 -32.04
N VAL A 349 -10.07 17.33 -32.18
CA VAL A 349 -9.98 16.63 -33.45
C VAL A 349 -11.40 16.23 -33.82
N THR A 350 -11.93 16.77 -34.92
CA THR A 350 -13.26 16.37 -35.40
C THR A 350 -13.10 15.27 -36.44
N ILE A 351 -13.55 14.07 -36.11
CA ILE A 351 -13.70 12.97 -37.07
C ILE A 351 -15.18 12.94 -37.45
N GLY A 352 -15.51 13.57 -38.57
CA GLY A 352 -16.88 13.67 -39.04
C GLY A 352 -17.30 12.47 -39.88
N ASN A 353 -18.48 11.92 -39.58
CA ASN A 353 -19.46 11.63 -40.63
C ASN A 353 -20.83 12.10 -40.13
N ASP A 354 -21.40 13.16 -40.71
CA ASP A 354 -22.46 13.01 -41.73
C ASP A 354 -23.09 14.36 -42.11
N THR A 355 -23.38 14.46 -43.40
CA THR A 355 -24.33 15.34 -44.11
C THR A 355 -24.24 16.88 -43.98
N ASN A 356 -23.71 17.52 -45.03
CA ASN A 356 -24.54 18.37 -45.91
C ASN A 356 -23.73 18.83 -47.13
N GLY A 357 -24.14 18.35 -48.31
CA GLY A 357 -23.71 18.84 -49.62
C GLY A 357 -23.00 17.80 -50.47
#